data_AF-A0A1X2HND7-F1
#
_entry.id   AF-A0A1X2HND7-F1
#
_cell.length_a   1.000
_cell.length_b   1.000
_cell.length_c   1.000
_cell.angle_alpha   90.00
_cell.angle_beta   90.00
_cell.angle_gamma   90.00
#
_symmetry.space_group_name_H-M   'P 1'
#
loop_
_entity.id
_entity.type
_entity.pdbx_description
1 polymer ?
#
loop_
_entity_poly.entity_id
_entity_poly.type
_entity_poly.pdbx_seq_one_letter_code
_entity_poly.pdbx_strand_id
1 'polypeptide(L)'
;MNKRQLAQDADRPCYDRGNGSPFCAPTSTDTWELGSSHRFEWNYNYPFYVTAERINLYLYYKENYAYMTIKNFTDLPRADGGLDVNIDKSWFPPQLANDDCTLYGLYLPEGTNPTEELTNPLSQYPRPFNFTIHRRRFFSCDSRLKGV
;
A
#
# COMPACT_ATOMS: atom_id res chain seq x y z
N MET A 1 5.28 12.89 -20.14
CA MET A 1 3.85 12.53 -20.14
C MET A 1 3.01 13.80 -20.15
N ASN A 2 2.01 13.90 -21.03
CA ASN A 2 1.15 15.08 -21.14
C ASN A 2 0.03 15.02 -20.07
N LYS A 3 -0.27 16.15 -19.39
CA LYS A 3 -1.29 16.25 -18.33
C LYS A 3 -2.67 15.72 -18.73
N ARG A 4 -3.02 15.76 -20.02
CA ARG A 4 -4.29 15.22 -20.53
C ARG A 4 -4.39 13.70 -20.44
N GLN A 5 -3.28 12.99 -20.53
CA GLN A 5 -3.25 11.52 -20.53
C GLN A 5 -3.45 10.97 -19.11
N LEU A 6 -2.81 11.59 -18.13
CA LEU A 6 -3.01 11.29 -16.70
C LEU A 6 -4.47 11.46 -16.24
N ALA A 7 -5.16 12.47 -16.77
CA ALA A 7 -6.57 12.70 -16.46
C ALA A 7 -7.51 11.69 -17.14
N GLN A 8 -7.18 11.22 -18.35
CA GLN A 8 -7.94 10.18 -19.04
C GLN A 8 -7.72 8.78 -18.43
N ASP A 9 -6.51 8.50 -17.93
CA ASP A 9 -6.21 7.21 -17.29
C ASP A 9 -6.90 7.09 -15.92
N ALA A 10 -7.11 8.20 -15.20
CA ALA A 10 -7.85 8.21 -13.93
C ALA A 10 -9.31 7.76 -14.07
N ASP A 11 -9.93 7.97 -15.24
CA ASP A 11 -11.33 7.63 -15.51
C ASP A 11 -11.51 6.16 -15.97
N ARG A 12 -10.41 5.47 -16.27
CA ARG A 12 -10.42 4.05 -16.64
C ARG A 12 -10.33 3.15 -15.43
N PRO A 13 -10.95 1.96 -15.47
CA PRO A 13 -10.76 0.96 -14.43
C PRO A 13 -9.28 0.56 -14.36
N CYS A 14 -8.82 0.17 -13.16
CA CYS A 14 -7.40 0.01 -12.90
C CYS A 14 -6.69 -0.94 -13.88
N TYR A 15 -7.38 -2.01 -14.28
CA TYR A 15 -6.87 -3.03 -15.19
C TYR A 15 -6.67 -2.57 -16.65
N ASP A 16 -7.19 -1.39 -17.01
CA ASP A 16 -7.19 -0.83 -18.37
C ASP A 16 -6.38 0.48 -18.48
N ARG A 17 -5.65 0.84 -17.41
CA ARG A 17 -4.73 2.00 -17.41
C ARG A 17 -3.40 1.73 -18.11
N GLY A 18 -3.25 0.53 -18.69
CA GLY A 18 -2.07 0.10 -19.43
C GLY A 18 -0.84 -0.17 -18.57
N ASN A 19 0.29 -0.42 -19.24
CA ASN A 19 1.53 -0.88 -18.60
C ASN A 19 2.27 0.21 -17.82
N GLY A 20 1.79 1.46 -17.85
CA GLY A 20 2.35 2.56 -17.04
C GLY A 20 1.81 2.60 -15.61
N SER A 21 0.73 1.86 -15.33
CA SER A 21 0.01 1.90 -14.06
C SER A 21 -0.09 0.49 -13.48
N PRO A 22 0.93 0.04 -12.73
CA PRO A 22 0.89 -1.27 -12.08
C PRO A 22 -0.13 -1.34 -10.93
N PHE A 23 -0.46 -0.21 -10.34
CA PHE A 23 -1.47 -0.09 -9.30
C PHE A 23 -2.19 1.25 -9.42
N CYS A 24 -3.32 1.36 -8.74
CA CYS A 24 -4.19 2.54 -8.78
C CYS A 24 -4.47 3.13 -7.41
N ALA A 25 -4.41 2.32 -6.36
CA ALA A 25 -4.55 2.79 -4.99
C ALA A 25 -3.70 1.94 -4.02
N PRO A 26 -3.14 2.56 -2.97
CA PRO A 26 -3.07 4.00 -2.73
C PRO A 26 -2.02 4.70 -3.58
N THR A 27 -2.08 6.03 -3.58
CA THR A 27 -1.14 6.96 -4.18
C THR A 27 -0.36 7.72 -3.10
N SER A 28 0.71 8.42 -3.52
CA SER A 28 1.56 9.19 -2.59
C SER A 28 0.83 10.35 -1.88
N THR A 29 -0.34 10.75 -2.38
CA THR A 29 -1.17 11.80 -1.77
C THR A 29 -2.22 11.26 -0.83
N ASP A 30 -2.40 9.94 -0.75
CA ASP A 30 -3.39 9.34 0.13
C ASP A 30 -2.89 9.29 1.57
N THR A 31 -3.79 9.64 2.48
CA THR A 31 -3.61 9.51 3.93
C THR A 31 -4.70 8.60 4.47
N TRP A 32 -4.31 7.47 5.06
CA TRP A 32 -5.21 6.48 5.64
C TRP A 32 -5.18 6.56 7.16
N GLU A 33 -6.33 6.57 7.80
CA GLU A 33 -6.43 6.84 9.24
C GLU A 33 -6.59 5.56 10.06
N LEU A 34 -6.05 5.54 11.29
CA LEU A 34 -6.32 4.42 12.20
C LEU A 34 -7.83 4.27 12.42
N GLY A 35 -8.35 3.07 12.13
CA GLY A 35 -9.75 2.72 12.25
C GLY A 35 -10.60 2.94 10.99
N SER A 36 -10.03 3.42 9.89
CA SER A 36 -10.73 3.51 8.61
C SER A 36 -10.55 2.26 7.74
N SER A 37 -11.48 2.07 6.81
CA SER A 37 -11.44 1.03 5.78
C SER A 37 -10.94 1.63 4.48
N HIS A 38 -10.02 0.94 3.82
CA HIS A 38 -9.46 1.34 2.53
C HIS A 38 -9.31 0.14 1.61
N ARG A 39 -9.06 0.42 0.33
CA ARG A 39 -8.83 -0.59 -0.69
C ARG A 39 -7.48 -0.37 -1.34
N PHE A 40 -6.70 -1.43 -1.37
CA PHE A 40 -5.57 -1.56 -2.28
C PHE A 40 -6.10 -1.95 -3.66
N GLU A 41 -5.62 -1.32 -4.72
CA GLU A 41 -6.02 -1.65 -6.09
C GLU A 41 -4.80 -1.82 -6.97
N TRP A 42 -4.65 -2.99 -7.60
CA TRP A 42 -3.59 -3.28 -8.55
C TRP A 42 -4.15 -3.54 -9.94
N ASN A 43 -3.35 -3.25 -10.95
CA ASN A 43 -3.67 -3.58 -12.34
C ASN A 43 -3.41 -5.08 -12.56
N TYR A 44 -4.45 -5.90 -12.50
CA TYR A 44 -4.31 -7.34 -12.67
C TYR A 44 -3.79 -7.75 -14.07
N ASN A 45 -3.85 -6.88 -15.07
CA ASN A 45 -3.32 -7.11 -16.43
C ASN A 45 -1.87 -6.63 -16.60
N TYR A 46 -1.24 -6.10 -15.54
CA TYR A 46 0.13 -5.63 -15.62
C TYR A 46 1.09 -6.76 -16.04
N PRO A 47 1.96 -6.57 -17.05
CA PRO A 47 2.73 -7.66 -17.68
C PRO A 47 3.56 -8.52 -16.73
N PHE A 48 4.07 -7.94 -15.64
CA PHE A 48 4.88 -8.68 -14.67
C PHE A 48 4.04 -9.39 -13.59
N TYR A 49 2.74 -9.11 -13.48
CA TYR A 49 1.85 -9.81 -12.55
C TYR A 49 1.17 -11.00 -13.22
N VAL A 50 0.87 -10.92 -14.52
CA VAL A 50 0.17 -11.99 -15.26
C VAL A 50 0.96 -13.30 -15.37
N THR A 51 2.23 -13.31 -14.95
CA THR A 51 3.08 -14.50 -14.87
C THR A 51 2.68 -15.45 -13.73
N ALA A 52 1.82 -15.02 -12.81
CA ALA A 52 1.28 -15.85 -11.72
C ALA A 52 -0.24 -15.68 -11.57
N GLU A 53 -0.88 -16.69 -10.99
CA GLU A 53 -2.30 -16.64 -10.59
C GLU A 53 -2.50 -15.84 -9.30
N ARG A 54 -1.46 -15.78 -8.46
CA ARG A 54 -1.47 -15.14 -7.14
C ARG A 54 -0.43 -14.03 -7.06
N ILE A 55 -0.75 -13.03 -6.25
CA ILE A 55 0.12 -11.90 -5.94
C ILE A 55 0.21 -11.71 -4.43
N ASN A 56 1.34 -11.19 -3.98
CA ASN A 56 1.59 -10.84 -2.59
C ASN A 56 1.81 -9.32 -2.49
N LEU A 57 1.28 -8.72 -1.42
CA LEU A 57 1.52 -7.32 -1.07
C LEU A 57 2.37 -7.26 0.20
N TYR A 58 3.51 -6.60 0.12
CA TYR A 58 4.39 -6.35 1.25
C TYR A 58 4.35 -4.87 1.62
N LEU A 59 4.14 -4.57 2.89
CA LEU A 59 4.17 -3.22 3.44
C LEU A 59 5.43 -3.03 4.28
N TYR A 60 6.15 -1.96 4.00
CA TYR A 60 7.39 -1.59 4.65
C TYR A 60 7.32 -0.20 5.26
N TYR A 61 8.10 -0.01 6.31
CA TYR A 61 8.49 1.30 6.81
C TYR A 61 9.98 1.50 6.54
N LYS A 62 10.37 2.73 6.19
CA LYS A 62 11.75 3.04 5.86
C LYS A 62 12.37 3.90 6.96
N GLU A 63 13.40 3.37 7.61
CA GLU A 63 14.14 4.06 8.67
C GLU A 63 15.63 3.92 8.41
N ASN A 64 16.40 5.02 8.52
CA ASN A 64 17.84 5.03 8.26
C ASN A 64 18.22 4.38 6.91
N TYR A 65 17.42 4.64 5.87
CA TYR A 65 17.55 4.08 4.52
C TYR A 65 17.33 2.56 4.40
N ALA A 66 17.00 1.86 5.48
CA ALA A 66 16.65 0.44 5.48
C ALA A 66 15.13 0.25 5.48
N TYR A 67 14.65 -0.74 4.72
CA TYR A 67 13.25 -1.16 4.74
C TYR A 67 13.02 -2.19 5.84
N MET A 68 12.01 -1.96 6.67
CA MET A 68 11.55 -2.89 7.70
C MET A 68 10.14 -3.34 7.34
N THR A 69 9.91 -4.65 7.30
CA THR A 69 8.59 -5.22 7.02
C THR A 69 7.64 -4.92 8.18
N ILE A 70 6.48 -4.34 7.85
CA ILE A 70 5.41 -4.05 8.81
C ILE A 70 4.31 -5.09 8.72
N LYS A 71 3.89 -5.40 7.49
CA LYS A 71 2.79 -6.33 7.23
C LYS A 71 2.95 -6.95 5.85
N ASN A 72 2.39 -8.13 5.67
CA ASN A 72 2.26 -8.74 4.35
C ASN A 72 0.85 -9.33 4.19
N PHE A 73 0.43 -9.43 2.95
CA PHE A 73 -0.78 -10.10 2.53
C PHE A 73 -0.37 -11.06 1.42
N THR A 74 -0.57 -12.35 1.65
CA THR A 74 -0.13 -13.41 0.74
C THR A 74 -1.31 -14.13 0.12
N ASP A 75 -1.07 -14.84 -0.98
CA ASP A 75 -2.08 -15.67 -1.68
C ASP A 75 -3.30 -14.85 -2.15
N LEU A 76 -3.08 -13.60 -2.57
CA LEU A 76 -4.15 -12.77 -3.12
C LEU A 76 -4.43 -13.22 -4.57
N PRO A 77 -5.68 -13.55 -4.95
CA PRO A 77 -6.00 -13.83 -6.34
C PRO A 77 -5.67 -12.62 -7.20
N ARG A 78 -4.74 -12.77 -8.15
CA ARG A 78 -4.32 -11.64 -9.03
C ARG A 78 -5.53 -11.01 -9.71
N ALA A 79 -6.49 -11.83 -10.15
CA ALA A 79 -7.65 -11.41 -10.91
C ALA A 79 -8.63 -10.52 -10.11
N ASP A 80 -8.57 -10.50 -8.77
CA ASP A 80 -9.47 -9.68 -7.94
C ASP A 80 -9.19 -8.18 -8.11
N GLY A 81 -7.97 -7.82 -8.51
CA GLY A 81 -7.57 -6.43 -8.78
C GLY A 81 -7.58 -5.52 -7.55
N GLY A 82 -7.83 -6.05 -6.35
CA GLY A 82 -7.77 -5.27 -5.13
C GLY A 82 -8.03 -6.07 -3.85
N LEU A 83 -7.70 -5.45 -2.72
CA LEU A 83 -7.81 -6.00 -1.38
C LEU A 83 -8.37 -4.93 -0.44
N ASP A 84 -9.49 -5.22 0.20
CA ASP A 84 -10.06 -4.36 1.24
C ASP A 84 -9.38 -4.62 2.59
N VAL A 85 -9.04 -3.55 3.28
CA VAL A 85 -8.29 -3.59 4.54
C VAL A 85 -8.86 -2.60 5.54
N ASN A 86 -8.72 -2.95 6.82
CA ASN A 86 -8.94 -2.04 7.93
C ASN A 86 -7.60 -1.64 8.54
N ILE A 87 -7.42 -0.34 8.75
CA ILE A 87 -6.19 0.18 9.35
C ILE A 87 -6.28 0.00 10.84
N ASP A 88 -5.42 -0.87 11.37
CA ASP A 88 -5.33 -1.20 12.78
C ASP A 88 -3.96 -0.77 13.34
N LYS A 89 -3.74 -0.97 14.65
CA LYS A 89 -2.50 -0.56 15.32
C LYS A 89 -1.26 -1.30 14.80
N SER A 90 -1.41 -2.48 14.19
CA SER A 90 -0.31 -3.29 13.64
C SER A 90 0.34 -2.64 12.40
N TRP A 91 -0.31 -1.65 11.79
CA TRP A 91 0.23 -0.93 10.64
C TRP A 91 1.29 0.09 11.01
N PHE A 92 1.43 0.39 12.30
CA PHE A 92 2.32 1.44 12.77
C PHE A 92 3.55 0.83 13.46
N PRO A 93 4.78 1.12 12.99
CA PRO A 93 6.00 0.74 13.69
C PRO A 93 5.97 1.12 15.19
N PRO A 94 6.52 0.27 16.07
CA PRO A 94 6.50 0.52 17.51
C PRO A 94 7.29 1.78 17.92
N GLN A 95 8.29 2.16 17.11
CA GLN A 95 9.21 3.27 17.40
C GLN A 95 8.76 4.62 16.84
N LEU A 96 7.54 4.72 16.29
CA LEU A 96 7.03 5.97 15.70
C LEU A 96 6.92 7.08 16.75
N ALA A 97 7.77 8.09 16.60
CA ALA A 97 7.72 9.34 17.36
C ALA A 97 6.57 10.25 16.92
N ASN A 98 6.14 10.14 15.65
CA ASN A 98 5.11 10.96 15.04
C ASN A 98 3.81 10.17 14.84
N ASP A 99 2.70 10.89 14.73
CA ASP A 99 1.39 10.29 14.41
C ASP A 99 1.26 9.94 12.93
N ASP A 100 2.04 10.60 12.07
CA ASP A 100 2.15 10.32 10.63
C ASP A 100 3.30 9.37 10.33
N CYS A 101 3.03 8.42 9.45
CA CYS A 101 4.02 7.46 8.97
C CYS A 101 3.83 7.21 7.48
N THR A 102 4.90 7.34 6.69
CA THR A 102 4.88 6.90 5.29
C THR A 102 5.17 5.40 5.22
N LEU A 103 4.23 4.64 4.65
CA LEU A 103 4.44 3.23 4.33
C LEU A 103 4.79 3.08 2.85
N TYR A 104 5.51 2.01 2.55
CA TYR A 104 5.90 1.61 1.20
C TYR A 104 5.29 0.27 0.88
N GLY A 105 4.49 0.19 -0.19
CA GLY A 105 3.88 -1.06 -0.66
C GLY A 105 4.61 -1.63 -1.86
N LEU A 106 4.80 -2.94 -1.88
CA LEU A 106 5.42 -3.67 -3.00
C LEU A 106 4.56 -4.87 -3.36
N TYR A 107 4.08 -4.92 -4.59
CA TYR A 107 3.39 -6.07 -5.15
C TYR A 107 4.37 -6.97 -5.90
N LEU A 108 4.33 -8.27 -5.62
CA LEU A 108 5.14 -9.28 -6.29
C LEU A 108 4.30 -10.52 -6.59
N PRO A 109 4.50 -11.19 -7.74
CA PRO A 109 3.95 -12.51 -7.98
C PRO A 109 4.33 -13.50 -6.88
N GLU A 110 3.49 -14.50 -6.65
CA GLU A 110 3.82 -15.60 -5.77
C GLU A 110 5.10 -16.33 -6.23
N GLY A 111 5.91 -16.81 -5.27
CA GLY A 111 7.20 -17.45 -5.54
C GLY A 111 8.40 -16.50 -5.63
N THR A 112 8.16 -15.18 -5.66
CA THR A 112 9.22 -14.18 -5.73
C THR A 112 9.81 -13.85 -4.35
N ASN A 113 11.13 -13.63 -4.26
CA ASN A 113 11.77 -13.20 -3.01
C ASN A 113 11.67 -11.68 -2.84
N PRO A 114 10.91 -11.18 -1.83
CA PRO A 114 10.71 -9.74 -1.67
C PRO A 114 11.98 -8.97 -1.33
N THR A 115 12.90 -9.56 -0.57
CA THR A 115 14.14 -8.89 -0.16
C THR A 115 15.09 -8.71 -1.35
N GLU A 116 15.16 -9.72 -2.21
CA GLU A 116 15.95 -9.67 -3.44
C GLU A 116 15.41 -8.60 -4.39
N GLU A 117 14.11 -8.60 -4.67
CA GLU A 117 13.50 -7.63 -5.59
C GLU A 117 13.56 -6.19 -5.08
N LEU A 118 13.38 -5.99 -3.77
CA LEU A 118 13.44 -4.68 -3.14
C LEU A 118 14.83 -4.04 -3.24
N THR A 119 15.88 -4.85 -3.25
CA THR A 119 17.28 -4.37 -3.32
C THR A 119 17.87 -4.42 -4.72
N ASN A 120 17.22 -5.13 -5.66
CA ASN A 120 17.69 -5.29 -7.02
C ASN A 120 17.49 -3.99 -7.85
N PRO A 121 18.57 -3.30 -8.27
CA PRO A 121 18.46 -2.11 -9.11
C PRO A 121 17.95 -2.45 -10.53
N LEU A 122 18.02 -3.70 -10.94
CA LEU A 122 17.54 -4.21 -12.24
C LEU A 122 16.20 -4.96 -12.12
N SER A 123 15.50 -4.85 -10.99
CA SER A 123 14.17 -5.47 -10.82
C SER A 123 13.24 -5.05 -11.96
N GLN A 124 12.59 -6.04 -12.55
CA GLN A 124 11.59 -5.84 -13.60
C GLN A 124 10.22 -5.50 -12.99
N TYR A 125 10.04 -5.72 -11.69
CA TYR A 125 8.81 -5.39 -10.99
C TYR A 125 8.74 -3.90 -10.66
N PRO A 126 7.52 -3.36 -10.46
CA PRO A 126 7.33 -1.98 -10.06
C PRO A 126 8.07 -1.66 -8.77
N ARG A 127 8.64 -0.46 -8.70
CA ARG A 127 9.21 0.05 -7.46
C ARG A 127 8.13 0.20 -6.39
N PRO A 128 8.51 0.13 -5.09
CA PRO A 128 7.55 0.33 -4.03
C PRO A 128 6.81 1.66 -4.18
N PHE A 129 5.49 1.61 -4.11
CA PHE A 129 4.65 2.81 -3.99
C PHE A 129 4.64 3.29 -2.56
N ASN A 130 4.21 4.52 -2.32
CA ASN A 130 4.09 5.05 -0.97
C ASN A 130 2.75 5.72 -0.74
N PHE A 131 2.37 5.79 0.52
CA PHE A 131 1.18 6.47 1.02
C PHE A 131 1.39 6.76 2.52
N THR A 132 0.57 7.65 3.07
CA THR A 132 0.69 8.03 4.48
C THR A 132 -0.37 7.31 5.30
N ILE A 133 0.01 6.86 6.49
CA ILE A 133 -0.94 6.45 7.53
C ILE A 133 -0.88 7.45 8.69
N HIS A 134 -2.03 7.71 9.30
CA HIS A 134 -2.17 8.66 10.40
C HIS A 134 -2.81 8.00 11.63
N ARG A 135 -2.15 8.10 12.79
CA ARG A 135 -2.74 7.74 14.07
C ARG A 135 -3.66 8.89 14.51
N ARG A 136 -4.97 8.67 14.50
CA ARG A 136 -5.86 9.56 15.27
C ARG A 136 -5.50 9.42 16.75
N ARG A 137 -5.02 10.50 17.36
CA ARG A 137 -5.03 10.61 18.82
C ARG A 137 -6.49 10.67 19.24
N PHE A 138 -6.99 9.60 19.84
CA PHE A 138 -8.22 9.70 20.59
C PHE A 138 -7.94 10.60 21.78
N PHE A 139 -8.26 11.89 21.66
CA PHE A 139 -8.52 12.70 22.84
C PHE A 139 -9.78 12.13 23.48
N SER A 140 -9.59 11.27 24.49
CA SER A 140 -10.66 10.89 25.40
C SER A 140 -11.03 12.12 26.23
N CYS A 141 -11.84 13.01 25.69
CA CYS A 141 -12.69 13.88 26.51
C CYS A 141 -13.87 13.04 27.00
N ASP A 142 -13.58 12.08 27.89
CA ASP A 142 -14.59 11.57 28.80
C ASP A 142 -14.13 11.80 30.24
N SER A 143 -14.32 13.05 30.67
CA SER A 143 -14.38 13.41 32.08
C SER A 143 -15.83 13.73 32.46
N ARG A 144 -16.77 12.81 32.19
CA ARG A 144 -18.06 12.80 32.89
C ARG A 144 -18.36 11.41 33.43
N LEU A 145 -18.00 11.23 34.71
CA LEU A 145 -18.89 10.80 35.80
C LEU A 145 -18.03 10.41 37.01
N LYS A 146 -17.79 11.36 37.92
CA LYS A 146 -17.75 11.05 39.34
C LYS A 146 -18.78 11.92 40.04
N GLY A 147 -20.02 11.43 40.04
CA GLY A 147 -20.90 11.68 41.17
C GLY A 147 -20.58 10.65 42.24
N VAL A 148 -20.10 11.12 43.39
CA VAL A 148 -20.62 10.89 44.76
C VAL A 148 -20.07 12.04 45.60
#